data_AF-A0AAW9IU74-F1
#
_entry.id   AF-A0AAW9IU74-F1
#
_cell.length_a   1.000
_cell.length_b   1.000
_cell.length_c   1.000
_cell.angle_alpha   90.00
_cell.angle_beta   90.00
_cell.angle_gamma   90.00
#
_symmetry.space_group_name_H-M   'P 1'
#
loop_
_entity.id
_entity.type
_entity.pdbx_description
1 polymer ?
#
loop_
_entity_poly.entity_id
_entity_poly.type
_entity_poly.pdbx_seq_one_letter_code
_entity_poly.pdbx_strand_id
1 'polypeptide(L)'
;MIKTCNGLLKEYLEAKPSVYNVEKIKFVNVGDNDVYNITAPFKNDDKTIIAGRVEARDSEHSKVYFFENISEGWSPAKGYPVLEL
;
A
#
# COMPACT_ATOMS: atom_id res chain seq x y z
N MET A 1 -9.87 -16.83 -29.40
CA MET A 1 -10.37 -15.45 -29.64
C MET A 1 -9.63 -14.55 -28.66
N ILE A 2 -8.97 -13.49 -29.14
CA ILE A 2 -8.24 -12.56 -28.26
C ILE A 2 -9.27 -11.70 -27.52
N LYS A 3 -9.18 -11.62 -26.19
CA LYS A 3 -9.99 -10.70 -25.38
C LYS A 3 -9.22 -9.39 -25.17
N THR A 4 -9.90 -8.26 -25.30
CA THR A 4 -9.33 -6.94 -25.00
C THR A 4 -9.36 -6.68 -23.49
N CYS A 5 -8.49 -5.78 -23.00
CA CYS A 5 -8.53 -5.34 -21.60
C CYS A 5 -9.92 -4.80 -21.20
N ASN A 6 -10.58 -4.05 -22.08
CA ASN A 6 -11.95 -3.55 -21.85
C ASN A 6 -12.97 -4.70 -21.76
N GLY A 7 -12.84 -5.74 -22.59
CA GLY A 7 -13.70 -6.92 -22.51
C GLY A 7 -13.54 -7.67 -21.19
N LEU A 8 -12.29 -7.88 -20.75
CA LEU A 8 -11.98 -8.53 -19.46
C LEU A 8 -12.51 -7.72 -18.27
N LEU A 9 -12.33 -6.39 -18.29
CA LEU A 9 -12.84 -5.51 -17.23
C LEU A 9 -14.37 -5.56 -17.16
N LYS A 10 -15.06 -5.52 -18.31
CA LYS A 10 -16.52 -5.62 -18.38
C LYS A 10 -17.01 -6.95 -17.78
N GLU A 11 -16.42 -8.07 -18.17
CA GLU A 11 -16.76 -9.40 -17.64
C GLU A 11 -16.59 -9.47 -16.12
N TYR A 12 -15.50 -8.92 -15.58
CA TYR A 12 -15.26 -8.85 -14.13
C TYR A 12 -16.34 -8.05 -13.40
N LEU A 13 -16.70 -6.87 -13.92
CA LEU A 13 -17.72 -6.02 -13.32
C LEU A 13 -19.12 -6.67 -13.38
N GLU A 14 -19.43 -7.35 -14.48
CA GLU A 14 -20.69 -8.07 -14.67
C GLU A 14 -20.80 -9.30 -13.79
N ALA A 15 -19.68 -9.96 -13.47
CA ALA A 15 -19.64 -11.09 -12.54
C ALA A 15 -20.04 -10.71 -11.11
N LYS A 16 -20.08 -9.41 -10.78
CA LYS A 16 -20.47 -8.85 -9.47
C LYS A 16 -19.91 -9.68 -8.30
N PRO A 17 -18.59 -9.85 -8.21
CA PRO A 17 -18.00 -10.64 -7.15
C PRO A 17 -18.40 -10.09 -5.78
N SER A 18 -18.66 -10.97 -4.82
CA SER A 18 -18.98 -10.57 -3.45
C SER A 18 -17.78 -9.88 -2.82
N VAL A 19 -17.92 -8.58 -2.57
CA VAL A 19 -16.96 -7.79 -1.80
C VAL A 19 -17.56 -7.57 -0.42
N TYR A 20 -16.92 -8.15 0.60
CA TYR A 20 -17.46 -8.13 1.96
C TYR A 20 -17.07 -6.84 2.69
N ASN A 21 -15.77 -6.56 2.76
CA ASN A 21 -15.22 -5.40 3.46
C ASN A 21 -14.21 -4.68 2.56
N VAL A 22 -14.31 -3.35 2.52
CA VAL A 22 -13.36 -2.47 1.82
C VAL A 22 -12.97 -1.37 2.77
N GLU A 23 -11.67 -1.21 2.98
CA GLU A 23 -11.12 -0.14 3.78
C GLU A 23 -9.84 0.41 3.15
N LYS A 24 -9.59 1.69 3.37
CA LYS A 24 -8.29 2.28 3.06
C LYS A 24 -7.37 2.05 4.26
N ILE A 25 -6.17 1.56 4.01
CA ILE A 25 -5.15 1.43 5.05
C ILE A 25 -4.74 2.83 5.52
N LYS A 26 -4.82 3.06 6.82
CA LYS A 26 -4.41 4.32 7.43
C LYS A 26 -2.92 4.30 7.75
N PHE A 27 -2.14 5.05 6.98
CA PHE A 27 -0.75 5.35 7.28
C PHE A 27 -0.65 6.66 8.05
N VAL A 28 0.23 6.72 9.04
CA VAL A 28 0.43 7.87 9.93
C VAL A 28 1.91 8.22 10.02
N ASN A 29 2.23 9.42 10.52
CA ASN A 29 3.61 9.89 10.73
C ASN A 29 4.47 9.93 9.45
N VAL A 30 3.85 10.26 8.31
CA VAL A 30 4.51 10.42 6.99
C VAL A 30 4.49 11.86 6.47
N GLY A 31 4.08 12.83 7.29
CA GLY A 31 3.89 14.22 6.87
C GLY A 31 2.76 14.35 5.85
N ASP A 32 2.99 15.17 4.81
CA ASP A 32 2.03 15.39 3.71
C ASP A 32 2.18 14.40 2.55
N ASN A 33 3.01 13.37 2.71
CA ASN A 33 3.25 12.38 1.67
C ASN A 33 2.12 11.35 1.58
N ASP A 34 1.89 10.85 0.37
CA ASP A 34 1.04 9.70 0.15
C ASP A 34 1.81 8.39 0.37
N VAL A 35 1.10 7.36 0.81
CA VAL A 35 1.61 5.99 0.87
C VAL A 35 0.79 5.11 -0.06
N TYR A 36 1.45 4.49 -1.04
CA TYR A 36 0.79 3.63 -2.03
C TYR A 36 1.77 2.57 -2.56
N ASN A 37 1.29 1.70 -3.47
CA ASN A 37 2.06 0.58 -4.03
C ASN A 37 2.80 -0.24 -2.96
N ILE A 38 2.07 -0.58 -1.90
CA ILE A 38 2.60 -1.31 -0.75
C ILE A 38 2.90 -2.77 -1.11
N THR A 39 3.79 -3.39 -0.35
CA THR A 39 3.93 -4.84 -0.35
C THR A 39 2.73 -5.49 0.34
N ALA A 40 2.55 -6.80 0.12
CA ALA A 40 1.82 -7.61 1.09
C ALA A 40 2.49 -7.49 2.48
N PRO A 41 1.73 -7.57 3.59
CA PRO A 41 2.32 -7.62 4.92
C PRO A 41 3.23 -8.85 5.07
N PHE A 42 4.38 -8.69 5.73
CA PHE A 42 5.33 -9.78 5.99
C PHE A 42 5.83 -9.75 7.43
N LYS A 43 6.45 -10.86 7.88
CA LYS A 43 7.03 -10.97 9.22
C LYS A 43 8.52 -10.62 9.21
N ASN A 44 8.94 -9.87 10.21
CA ASN A 44 10.34 -9.68 10.55
C ASN A 44 10.46 -9.77 12.07
N ASP A 45 11.10 -10.83 12.55
CA ASP A 45 10.99 -11.31 13.93
C ASP A 45 9.50 -11.39 14.37
N ASP A 46 9.18 -10.84 15.53
CA ASP A 46 7.82 -10.83 16.07
C ASP A 46 6.93 -9.74 15.46
N LYS A 47 7.46 -8.90 14.57
CA LYS A 47 6.74 -7.76 13.99
C LYS A 47 6.10 -8.10 12.65
N THR A 48 4.88 -7.61 12.43
CA THR A 48 4.28 -7.54 11.09
C THR A 48 4.64 -6.21 10.47
N ILE A 49 5.27 -6.25 9.30
CA ILE A 49 5.77 -5.09 8.57
C ILE A 49 5.09 -4.97 7.22
N ILE A 50 4.83 -3.73 6.78
CA ILE A 50 4.49 -3.38 5.40
C ILE A 50 5.59 -2.46 4.88
N ALA A 51 6.12 -2.70 3.68
CA ALA A 51 6.92 -1.69 2.98
C ALA A 51 6.00 -0.90 2.04
N GLY A 52 6.11 0.42 2.05
CA GLY A 52 5.28 1.30 1.22
C GLY A 52 6.10 2.36 0.52
N ARG A 53 5.72 2.68 -0.73
CA ARG A 53 6.24 3.85 -1.44
C ARG A 53 5.64 5.10 -0.81
N VAL A 54 6.49 6.01 -0.38
CA VAL A 54 6.16 7.29 0.24
C VAL A 54 6.64 8.40 -0.68
N GLU A 55 5.72 9.26 -1.10
CA GLU A 55 6.00 10.29 -2.11
C GLU A 55 5.06 11.48 -1.94
N ALA A 56 5.58 12.69 -2.17
CA ALA A 56 4.77 13.89 -2.23
C ALA A 56 3.95 13.90 -3.53
N ARG A 57 2.68 14.29 -3.47
CA ARG A 57 1.76 14.23 -4.62
C ARG A 57 2.23 15.01 -5.86
N ASP A 58 3.06 16.04 -5.67
CA ASP A 58 3.60 16.93 -6.69
C ASP A 58 5.06 16.61 -7.08
N SER A 59 5.58 15.45 -6.69
CA SER A 59 6.97 15.04 -6.91
C SER A 59 7.05 13.60 -7.43
N GLU A 60 8.07 13.31 -8.23
CA GLU A 60 8.43 11.93 -8.63
C GLU A 60 9.54 11.33 -7.75
N HIS A 61 10.04 12.09 -6.77
CA HIS A 61 11.03 11.60 -5.82
C HIS A 61 10.35 10.80 -4.71
N SER A 62 10.51 9.48 -4.77
CA SER A 62 9.91 8.58 -3.81
C SER A 62 10.92 7.86 -2.94
N LYS A 63 10.43 7.43 -1.78
CA LYS A 63 11.19 6.66 -0.81
C LYS A 63 10.42 5.41 -0.42
N VAL A 64 11.10 4.38 0.03
CA VAL A 64 10.47 3.23 0.69
C VAL A 64 10.63 3.37 2.19
N TYR A 65 9.51 3.34 2.89
CA TYR A 65 9.44 3.28 4.34
C TYR A 65 8.94 1.90 4.74
N PHE A 66 9.40 1.41 5.88
CA PHE A 66 8.87 0.20 6.52
C PHE A 66 7.93 0.63 7.64
N PHE A 67 6.77 0.01 7.72
CA PHE A 67 5.71 0.38 8.65
C PHE A 67 5.38 -0.76 9.60
N GLU A 68 5.17 -0.44 10.87
CA GLU A 68 4.59 -1.34 11.88
C GLU A 68 3.21 -0.83 12.29
N ASN A 69 2.34 -1.75 12.71
CA ASN A 69 1.00 -1.38 13.14
C ASN A 69 1.03 -0.92 14.61
N ILE A 70 0.52 0.28 14.85
CA ILE A 70 0.28 0.88 16.18
C ILE A 70 -1.21 1.19 16.33
N SER A 71 -1.64 1.64 17.51
CA SER A 71 -3.06 1.95 17.78
C SER A 71 -3.67 2.96 16.80
N GLU A 72 -2.87 3.90 16.28
CA GLU A 72 -3.34 4.98 15.42
C GLU A 72 -3.33 4.63 13.92
N GLY A 73 -2.67 3.54 13.52
CA GLY A 73 -2.48 3.13 12.12
C GLY A 73 -1.11 2.48 11.85
N TRP A 74 -0.71 2.43 10.58
CA TRP A 74 0.62 1.98 10.18
C TRP A 74 1.61 3.14 10.22
N SER A 75 2.59 3.07 11.12
CA SER A 75 3.59 4.13 11.36
C SER A 75 4.97 3.65 10.93
N PRO A 76 5.89 4.53 10.47
CA PRO A 76 7.26 4.16 10.17
C PRO A 76 7.90 3.42 11.35
N ALA A 77 8.38 2.22 11.09
CA ALA A 77 8.92 1.31 12.07
C ALA A 77 10.27 1.80 12.55
N LYS A 78 10.44 1.88 13.88
CA LYS A 78 11.67 2.39 14.47
C LYS A 78 12.85 1.45 14.17
N GLY A 79 13.98 2.01 13.75
CA GLY A 79 15.21 1.26 13.48
C GLY A 79 15.29 0.64 12.07
N TYR A 80 14.26 0.83 11.24
CA TYR A 80 14.29 0.44 9.83
C TYR A 80 14.88 1.57 8.96
N PRO A 81 15.60 1.24 7.88
CA PRO A 81 16.12 2.24 6.97
C PRO A 81 15.00 2.88 6.15
N VAL A 82 15.23 4.11 5.72
CA VAL A 82 14.49 4.73 4.60
C VAL A 82 15.34 4.55 3.36
N LEU A 83 14.76 4.02 2.30
CA LEU A 83 15.46 3.76 1.04
C LEU A 83 15.00 4.76 -0.02
N GLU A 84 15.90 5.36 -0.77
CA GLU A 84 15.56 6.19 -1.94
C GLU A 84 15.28 5.29 -3.15
N LEU A 85 14.34 5.71 -4.01
CA LEU A 85 14.02 5.07 -5.28
C LEU A 85 14.42 5.95 -6.47
#